data_AF-A0A3S3S194-F1
#
_entry.id   AF-A0A3S3S194-F1
#
_cell.length_a   1.000
_cell.length_b   1.000
_cell.length_c   1.000
_cell.angle_alpha   90.00
_cell.angle_beta   90.00
_cell.angle_gamma   90.00
#
_symmetry.space_group_name_H-M   'P 1'
#
loop_
_entity.id
_entity.type
_entity.pdbx_description
1 polymer ?
#
loop_
_entity_poly.entity_id
_entity_poly.type
_entity_poly.pdbx_seq_one_letter_code
_entity_poly.pdbx_strand_id
1 'polypeptide(L)'
;MIARRKLLTLIGNIFMCVELIATISFIDYDRSSNDTIRVTVLLPNSSAYLSAIPRVAPAIELAIEKIKELKLNATNRRSWQIAYHDSNCSDIESPMVAVRAFIEEKTHLFLGH
;
A
#
# COMPACT_ATOMS: atom_id res chain seq x y z
N MET A 1 -9.35 3.11 -31.13
CA MET A 1 -9.48 2.03 -30.13
C MET A 1 -8.56 2.20 -28.88
N ILE A 2 -8.12 3.42 -28.54
CA ILE A 2 -7.14 3.67 -27.46
C ILE A 2 -7.76 4.35 -26.22
N ALA A 3 -8.90 5.03 -26.36
CA ALA A 3 -9.52 5.80 -25.28
C ALA A 3 -10.16 4.94 -24.16
N ARG A 4 -10.62 3.72 -24.47
CA ARG A 4 -11.28 2.84 -23.49
C ARG A 4 -10.33 2.20 -22.49
N ARG A 5 -9.03 2.05 -22.82
CA ARG A 5 -8.04 1.50 -21.87
C ARG A 5 -7.70 2.48 -20.75
N LYS A 6 -7.57 3.78 -21.05
CA LYS A 6 -7.28 4.81 -20.03
C LYS A 6 -8.40 4.98 -19.00
N LEU A 7 -9.66 4.80 -19.41
CA LEU A 7 -10.82 4.96 -18.53
C LEU A 7 -10.92 3.82 -17.50
N LEU A 8 -10.60 2.58 -17.88
CA LEU A 8 -10.55 1.45 -16.95
C LEU A 8 -9.39 1.56 -15.95
N THR A 9 -8.24 2.13 -16.35
CA THR A 9 -7.13 2.41 -15.42
C THR A 9 -7.48 3.51 -14.42
N LEU A 10 -8.21 4.54 -14.85
CA LEU A 10 -8.69 5.59 -13.94
C LEU A 10 -9.71 5.05 -12.94
N ILE A 11 -10.65 4.20 -13.37
CA ILE A 11 -11.66 3.61 -12.49
C ILE A 11 -11.01 2.64 -11.49
N GLY A 12 -10.02 1.85 -11.91
CA GLY A 12 -9.22 1.00 -11.03
C GLY A 12 -8.40 1.79 -10.00
N ASN A 13 -7.78 2.90 -10.42
CA ASN A 13 -7.02 3.78 -9.52
C ASN A 13 -7.92 4.51 -8.51
N ILE A 14 -9.14 4.89 -8.92
CA ILE A 14 -10.11 5.50 -8.01
C ILE A 14 -10.62 4.47 -7.00
N PHE A 15 -10.86 3.23 -7.42
CA PHE A 15 -11.30 2.15 -6.52
C PHE A 15 -10.24 1.82 -5.47
N MET A 16 -8.97 1.73 -5.89
CA MET A 16 -7.81 1.60 -5.00
C MET A 16 -7.70 2.75 -4.01
N CYS A 17 -7.89 4.01 -4.45
CA CYS A 17 -7.85 5.16 -3.56
C CYS A 17 -8.96 5.14 -2.51
N VAL A 18 -10.18 4.72 -2.86
CA VAL A 18 -11.33 4.70 -1.94
C VAL A 18 -11.18 3.61 -0.87
N GLU A 19 -10.70 2.42 -1.23
CA GLU A 19 -10.39 1.37 -0.23
C GLU A 19 -9.22 1.76 0.68
N LEU A 20 -8.20 2.44 0.13
CA LEU A 20 -7.09 2.97 0.93
C LEU A 20 -7.57 4.01 1.95
N ILE A 21 -8.50 4.90 1.57
CA ILE A 21 -9.09 5.89 2.48
C ILE A 21 -9.93 5.24 3.59
N ALA A 22 -10.69 4.19 3.25
CA ALA A 22 -11.49 3.45 4.23
C ALA A 22 -10.61 2.71 5.25
N THR A 23 -9.51 2.09 4.80
CA THR A 23 -8.53 1.45 5.71
C THR A 23 -7.77 2.48 6.55
N ILE A 24 -7.42 3.64 5.99
CA ILE A 24 -6.82 4.76 6.74
C ILE A 24 -7.74 5.22 7.88
N SER A 25 -9.06 5.25 7.66
CA SER A 25 -10.04 5.62 8.68
C SER A 25 -10.11 4.60 9.83
N PHE A 26 -9.78 3.33 9.55
CA PHE A 26 -9.66 2.27 10.56
C PHE A 26 -8.38 2.41 11.41
N ILE A 27 -7.30 2.95 10.83
CA ILE A 27 -6.02 3.21 11.55
C ILE A 27 -6.21 4.27 12.65
N ASP A 28 -7.17 5.19 12.53
CA ASP A 28 -7.47 6.16 13.60
C ASP A 28 -8.07 5.53 14.87
N TYR A 29 -8.57 4.29 14.79
CA TYR A 29 -9.10 3.59 15.96
C TYR A 29 -7.98 3.04 16.87
N ASP A 30 -6.80 2.73 16.32
CA ASP A 30 -5.69 2.22 17.12
C ASP A 30 -4.84 3.37 17.70
N ARG A 31 -5.25 3.78 18.89
CA ARG A 31 -4.66 4.86 19.67
C ARG A 31 -3.29 4.45 20.22
N SER A 32 -2.22 4.68 19.45
CA SER A 32 -0.86 4.71 20.01
C SER A 32 0.08 5.63 19.23
N SER A 33 0.22 6.86 19.76
CA SER A 33 1.34 7.83 19.74
C SER A 33 2.48 7.78 18.72
N ASN A 34 2.35 7.19 17.54
CA ASN A 34 3.41 7.16 16.54
C ASN A 34 2.98 7.98 15.33
N ASP A 35 3.67 9.10 15.09
CA ASP A 35 3.53 9.96 13.92
C ASP A 35 3.98 9.25 12.62
N THR A 36 3.94 7.92 12.57
CA THR A 36 4.43 7.12 11.44
C THR A 36 3.46 5.99 11.12
N ILE A 37 2.81 6.07 9.96
CA ILE A 37 2.07 4.95 9.37
C ILE A 37 3.09 4.05 8.67
N ARG A 38 3.21 2.82 9.15
CA ARG A 38 4.09 1.78 8.58
C ARG A 38 3.27 0.82 7.74
N VAL A 39 3.62 0.71 6.47
CA VAL A 39 2.95 -0.13 5.48
C VAL A 39 3.96 -1.15 4.97
N THR A 40 3.60 -2.43 4.97
CA THR A 40 4.38 -3.49 4.34
C THR A 40 3.68 -3.92 3.06
N VAL A 41 4.42 -3.91 1.97
CA VAL A 41 3.96 -4.33 0.65
C VAL A 41 4.60 -5.68 0.34
N LEU A 42 3.78 -6.71 0.21
CA LEU A 42 4.16 -8.08 -0.13
C LEU A 42 3.72 -8.37 -1.55
N LEU A 43 4.64 -8.23 -2.49
CA LEU A 43 4.35 -8.36 -3.91
C LEU A 43 5.54 -9.03 -4.61
N PRO A 44 5.34 -9.69 -5.75
CA PRO A 44 6.45 -10.32 -6.45
C PRO A 44 7.38 -9.26 -7.03
N ASN A 45 8.69 -9.46 -6.96
CA ASN A 45 9.63 -8.55 -7.61
C ASN A 45 9.75 -8.83 -9.14
N SER A 46 9.36 -10.02 -9.57
CA SER A 46 9.43 -10.42 -10.99
C SER A 46 8.43 -9.66 -11.85
N SER A 47 8.93 -9.02 -12.91
CA SER A 47 8.14 -8.28 -13.91
C SER A 47 7.20 -9.16 -14.75
N ALA A 48 7.30 -10.49 -14.62
CA ALA A 48 6.34 -11.43 -15.18
C ALA A 48 4.92 -11.20 -14.63
N TYR A 49 4.80 -10.70 -13.39
CA TYR A 49 3.53 -10.49 -12.72
C TYR A 49 2.99 -9.07 -12.92
N LEU A 50 1.66 -8.95 -13.06
CA LEU A 50 0.99 -7.65 -13.21
C LEU A 50 1.09 -6.81 -11.93
N SER A 51 1.04 -7.47 -10.77
CA SER A 51 1.16 -6.89 -9.44
C SER A 51 2.60 -6.78 -8.96
N ALA A 52 3.59 -6.79 -9.85
CA ALA A 52 4.98 -6.76 -9.45
C ALA A 52 5.36 -5.43 -8.76
N ILE A 53 6.23 -5.50 -7.73
CA ILE A 53 6.78 -4.33 -7.03
C ILE A 53 7.21 -3.22 -7.99
N PRO A 54 8.04 -3.45 -9.02
CA PRO A 54 8.47 -2.37 -9.92
C PRO A 54 7.33 -1.68 -10.68
N ARG A 55 6.14 -2.29 -10.77
CA ARG A 55 4.95 -1.69 -11.39
C ARG A 55 4.05 -1.00 -10.37
N VAL A 56 3.91 -1.56 -9.19
CA VAL A 56 2.97 -1.09 -8.15
C VAL A 56 3.59 -0.03 -7.26
N ALA A 57 4.89 -0.10 -6.97
CA ALA A 57 5.62 0.89 -6.17
C ALA A 57 5.38 2.34 -6.63
N PRO A 58 5.52 2.70 -7.93
CA PRO A 58 5.27 4.08 -8.37
C PRO A 58 3.80 4.49 -8.19
N ALA A 59 2.85 3.55 -8.28
CA ALA A 59 1.44 3.86 -8.05
C ALA A 59 1.16 4.14 -6.57
N ILE A 60 1.81 3.41 -5.66
CA ILE A 60 1.71 3.64 -4.21
C ILE A 60 2.34 4.99 -3.84
N GLU A 61 3.51 5.32 -4.40
CA GLU A 61 4.17 6.62 -4.18
C GLU A 61 3.28 7.79 -4.62
N LEU A 62 2.69 7.71 -5.82
CA LEU A 62 1.74 8.71 -6.32
C LEU A 62 0.50 8.81 -5.44
N ALA A 63 -0.02 7.70 -4.92
CA ALA A 63 -1.17 7.72 -4.01
C ALA A 63 -0.84 8.45 -2.69
N ILE A 64 0.35 8.20 -2.12
CA ILE A 64 0.80 8.86 -0.89
C ILE A 64 1.06 10.35 -1.12
N GLU A 65 1.68 10.71 -2.24
CA GLU A 65 1.82 12.10 -2.64
C GLU A 65 0.45 12.77 -2.73
N LYS A 66 -0.53 12.11 -3.36
CA LYS A 66 -1.88 12.64 -3.48
C LYS A 66 -2.60 12.81 -2.14
N ILE A 67 -2.43 11.86 -1.22
CA ILE A 67 -2.98 11.94 0.14
C ILE A 67 -2.40 13.14 0.89
N LYS A 68 -1.10 13.41 0.75
CA LYS A 68 -0.43 14.58 1.34
C LYS A 68 -0.96 15.89 0.75
N GLU A 69 -1.14 15.95 -0.57
CA GLU A 69 -1.70 17.14 -1.25
C GLU A 69 -3.13 17.44 -0.82
N LEU A 70 -3.98 16.42 -0.72
CA LEU A 70 -5.41 16.56 -0.41
C LEU A 70 -5.67 17.01 1.03
N LYS A 71 -4.63 17.10 1.87
CA LYS A 71 -4.73 17.45 3.29
C LYS A 71 -5.81 16.66 4.02
N LEU A 72 -6.01 15.39 3.65
CA LEU A 72 -7.00 14.54 4.32
C LEU A 72 -6.64 14.49 5.82
N ASN A 73 -7.53 15.04 6.63
CA ASN A 73 -7.24 15.53 7.99
C ASN A 73 -6.70 14.46 8.97
N ALA A 74 -6.86 13.17 8.67
CA ALA A 74 -6.40 12.05 9.51
C ALA A 74 -4.90 11.72 9.37
N THR A 75 -4.30 11.96 8.20
CA THR A 75 -2.94 11.47 7.87
C THR A 75 -1.93 12.58 7.65
N ASN A 76 -2.39 13.83 7.61
CA ASN A 76 -1.58 14.97 7.18
C ASN A 76 -0.42 15.34 8.15
N ARG A 77 -0.41 14.74 9.34
CA ARG A 77 0.69 14.88 10.33
C ARG A 77 1.53 13.61 10.49
N ARG A 78 1.14 12.51 9.86
CA ARG A 78 1.85 11.23 9.98
C ARG A 78 2.82 11.07 8.80
N SER A 79 4.06 10.74 9.12
CA SER A 79 5.03 10.24 8.16
C SER A 79 4.60 8.85 7.67
N TRP A 80 4.96 8.53 6.42
CA TRP A 80 4.65 7.25 5.80
C TRP A 80 5.96 6.50 5.62
N GLN A 81 6.02 5.28 6.14
CA GLN A 81 7.14 4.35 5.93
C GLN A 81 6.59 3.13 5.20
N ILE A 82 7.18 2.83 4.05
CA ILE A 82 6.77 1.70 3.21
C ILE A 82 7.95 0.75 3.12
N ALA A 83 7.74 -0.50 3.53
CA ALA A 83 8.67 -1.58 3.34
C ALA A 83 8.17 -2.48 2.20
N TYR A 84 9.00 -2.69 1.18
CA TYR A 84 8.70 -3.60 0.09
C TYR A 84 9.44 -4.91 0.31
N HIS A 85 8.69 -6.01 0.29
CA HIS A 85 9.23 -7.35 0.44
C HIS A 85 8.78 -8.21 -0.73
N ASP A 86 9.71 -9.03 -1.24
CA ASP A 86 9.41 -9.96 -2.32
C ASP A 86 8.63 -11.15 -1.77
N SER A 87 7.37 -11.27 -2.20
CA SER A 87 6.53 -12.43 -1.87
C SER A 87 7.03 -13.73 -2.50
N ASN A 88 7.86 -13.65 -3.55
CA ASN A 88 8.18 -14.75 -4.46
C ASN A 88 6.94 -15.50 -5.01
N CYS A 89 5.73 -14.93 -4.88
CA CYS A 89 4.46 -15.62 -5.05
C CYS A 89 4.41 -17.00 -4.34
N SER A 90 5.01 -17.11 -3.16
CA SER A 90 5.09 -18.34 -2.39
C SER A 90 4.09 -18.33 -1.25
N ASP A 91 3.25 -19.36 -1.18
CA ASP A 91 2.24 -19.55 -0.14
C ASP A 91 2.83 -19.82 1.25
N ILE A 92 4.14 -20.06 1.34
CA ILE A 92 4.86 -20.32 2.60
C ILE A 92 5.69 -19.11 3.02
N GLU A 93 6.47 -18.55 2.09
CA GLU A 93 7.37 -17.43 2.39
C GLU A 93 6.59 -16.16 2.72
N SER A 94 5.51 -15.88 1.97
CA SER A 94 4.80 -14.62 2.15
C SER A 94 4.15 -14.46 3.54
N PRO A 95 3.46 -15.48 4.10
CA PRO A 95 2.98 -15.43 5.47
C PRO A 95 4.11 -15.28 6.51
N MET A 96 5.26 -15.92 6.30
CA MET A 96 6.41 -15.77 7.19
C MET A 96 6.94 -14.35 7.21
N VAL A 97 7.08 -13.72 6.04
CA VAL A 97 7.50 -12.32 5.93
C VAL A 97 6.45 -11.39 6.52
N ALA A 98 5.15 -11.65 6.31
CA ALA A 98 4.08 -10.86 6.91
C ALA A 98 4.12 -10.86 8.44
N VAL A 99 4.27 -12.04 9.05
CA VAL A 99 4.40 -12.19 10.51
C VAL A 99 5.67 -11.50 11.00
N ARG A 100 6.79 -11.66 10.29
CA ARG A 100 8.03 -10.99 10.65
C ARG A 100 7.89 -9.47 10.62
N ALA A 101 7.28 -8.91 9.58
CA ALA A 101 7.03 -7.48 9.47
C ALA A 101 6.07 -6.97 10.56
N PHE A 102 5.05 -7.76 10.92
CA PHE A 102 4.17 -7.43 12.05
C PHE A 102 4.94 -7.32 13.38
N ILE A 103 5.82 -8.28 13.66
CA ILE A 103 6.56 -8.36 14.93
C ILE A 103 7.74 -7.37 14.97
N GLU A 104 8.59 -7.37 13.95
CA GLU A 104 9.85 -6.63 13.92
C GLU A 104 9.67 -5.18 13.43
N GLU A 105 8.90 -4.97 12.36
CA GLU A 105 8.73 -3.67 11.73
C GLU A 105 7.55 -2.88 12.33
N LYS A 106 6.70 -3.56 13.12
CA LYS A 106 5.45 -3.03 13.68
C LYS A 106 4.56 -2.43 12.59
N THR A 107 4.37 -3.21 11.54
CA THR A 107 3.52 -2.85 10.40
C THR A 107 2.08 -2.63 10.85
N HIS A 108 1.48 -1.54 10.38
CA HIS A 108 0.09 -1.20 10.63
C HIS A 108 -0.83 -1.67 9.49
N LEU A 109 -0.32 -1.64 8.26
CA LEU A 109 -1.08 -2.00 7.06
C LEU A 109 -0.27 -2.93 6.17
N PHE A 110 -0.91 -3.98 5.67
CA PHE A 110 -0.36 -4.88 4.66
C PHE A 110 -1.03 -4.64 3.31
N LEU A 111 -0.24 -4.64 2.24
CA LEU A 111 -0.73 -4.57 0.87
C LEU A 111 -0.15 -5.73 0.05
N GLY A 112 -1.01 -6.52 -0.58
CA GLY A 112 -0.61 -7.64 -1.42
C GLY A 112 -0.81 -9.01 -0.78
N HIS A 113 -0.06 -10.00 -1.25
CA HIS A 113 -0.20 -11.41 -0.89
C HIS A 113 1.17 -12.03 -0.63
#